data_AF-A0A839V831-F1
#
_entry.id   AF-A0A839V831-F1
#
_cell.length_a   1.000
_cell.length_b   1.000
_cell.length_c   1.000
_cell.angle_alpha   90.00
_cell.angle_beta   90.00
_cell.angle_gamma   90.00
#
_symmetry.space_group_name_H-M   'P 1'
#
loop_
_entity.id
_entity.type
_entity.pdbx_description
1 polymer ?
#
loop_
_entity_poly.entity_id
_entity_poly.type
_entity_poly.pdbx_seq_one_letter_code
_entity_poly.pdbx_strand_id
1 'polypeptide(L)' 'MPRLELNPNFTDPDAFYAALTDIHRERGETESERINARLILLLANHIGDQQVLEEALAIAGQATEPATAHDQPAQQEQC' A
#
# COMPACT_ATOMS: atom_id res chain seq x y z
N MET A 1 -23.79 -8.76 7.22
CA MET A 1 -23.02 -7.51 7.34
C MET A 1 -21.57 -7.89 7.11
N PRO A 2 -21.00 -7.57 5.94
CA PRO A 2 -19.59 -7.81 5.71
C PRO A 2 -18.78 -6.84 6.57
N ARG A 3 -17.76 -7.38 7.22
CA ARG A 3 -16.82 -6.66 8.08
C ARG A 3 -15.46 -6.71 7.40
N LEU A 4 -14.62 -5.70 7.60
CA LEU A 4 -13.27 -5.72 7.08
C LEU A 4 -12.49 -6.88 7.73
N GLU A 5 -12.03 -7.81 6.90
CA GLU A 5 -11.15 -8.89 7.34
C GLU A 5 -9.72 -8.34 7.48
N LEU A 6 -9.29 -8.15 8.72
CA LEU A 6 -7.95 -7.67 9.06
C LEU A 6 -6.89 -8.78 9.10
N ASN A 7 -7.33 -10.04 9.00
CA ASN A 7 -6.41 -11.17 8.93
C ASN A 7 -5.78 -11.26 7.53
N PRO A 8 -4.49 -11.61 7.42
CA PRO A 8 -3.84 -11.80 6.14
C PRO A 8 -4.50 -12.95 5.40
N ASN A 9 -5.37 -12.62 4.43
CA ASN A 9 -6.00 -13.58 3.52
C ASN A 9 -5.22 -13.69 2.20
N PHE A 10 -3.89 -13.62 2.28
CA PHE A 10 -3.02 -13.77 1.13
C PHE A 10 -2.68 -15.25 0.97
N THR A 11 -2.87 -15.80 -0.24
CA THR A 11 -2.40 -17.14 -0.59
C THR A 11 -0.87 -17.22 -0.55
N ASP A 12 -0.20 -16.13 -0.93
CA ASP A 12 1.26 -15.99 -0.88
C ASP A 12 1.64 -14.51 -0.64
N PRO A 13 1.88 -14.10 0.63
CA PRO A 13 2.19 -12.71 0.94
C PRO A 13 3.53 -12.27 0.36
N ASP A 14 4.54 -13.15 0.36
CA ASP A 14 5.88 -12.86 -0.16
C ASP A 14 5.86 -12.51 -1.66
N ALA A 15 5.15 -13.28 -2.49
CA ALA A 15 5.02 -12.99 -3.91
C ALA A 15 4.34 -11.63 -4.17
N PHE A 16 3.35 -11.26 -3.36
CA PHE A 16 2.68 -9.96 -3.48
C PHE A 16 3.61 -8.80 -3.11
N TYR A 17 4.35 -8.92 -2.00
CA TYR A 17 5.33 -7.90 -1.59
C TYR A 17 6.48 -7.77 -2.60
N ALA A 18 6.94 -8.88 -3.17
CA ALA A 18 7.94 -8.88 -4.23
C ALA A 18 7.42 -8.13 -5.47
N ALA A 19 6.19 -8.41 -5.91
CA ALA A 19 5.56 -7.74 -7.05
C ALA A 19 5.37 -6.23 -6.81
N LEU A 20 4.95 -5.82 -5.61
CA LEU A 20 4.86 -4.40 -5.25
C LEU A 20 6.23 -3.73 -5.32
N THR A 21 7.23 -4.32 -4.68
CA THR A 21 8.58 -3.76 -4.63
C THR A 21 9.18 -3.64 -6.03
N ASP A 22 8.95 -4.63 -6.90
CA ASP A 22 9.42 -4.61 -8.29
C ASP A 22 8.82 -3.45 -9.09
N ILE A 23 7.52 -3.21 -8.94
CA ILE A 23 6.82 -2.09 -9.59
C ILE A 23 7.37 -0.73 -9.15
N HIS A 24 7.84 -0.62 -7.90
CA HIS A 24 8.38 0.61 -7.33
C HIS A 24 9.89 0.80 -7.54
N ARG A 25 10.66 -0.27 -7.78
CA ARG A 25 12.14 -0.25 -7.84
C ARG A 25 12.69 0.71 -8.89
N GLU A 26 11.99 0.87 -10.00
CA GLU A 26 12.43 1.71 -11.13
C GLU A 26 11.75 3.08 -11.15
N ARG A 27 11.01 3.47 -10.09
CA ARG A 27 10.13 4.64 -10.10
C ARG A 27 10.42 5.59 -8.95
N GLY A 28 10.40 6.89 -9.25
CA GLY A 28 10.47 7.94 -8.25
C GLY A 28 9.23 7.97 -7.35
N GLU A 29 9.36 8.60 -6.19
CA GLU A 29 8.32 8.67 -5.15
C GLU A 29 6.95 9.10 -5.69
N THR A 30 6.90 10.17 -6.49
CA THR A 30 5.64 10.68 -7.06
C THR A 30 4.92 9.67 -7.95
N GLU A 31 5.65 8.85 -8.69
CA GLU A 31 5.04 7.82 -9.54
C GLU A 31 4.57 6.62 -8.70
N SER A 32 5.34 6.26 -7.68
CA SER A 32 4.95 5.26 -6.68
C SER A 32 3.65 5.64 -5.96
N GLU A 33 3.48 6.91 -5.58
CA GLU A 33 2.24 7.41 -4.99
C GLU A 33 1.03 7.29 -5.93
N ARG A 34 1.19 7.62 -7.22
CA ARG A 34 0.11 7.46 -8.22
C ARG A 34 -0.30 6.01 -8.41
N ILE A 35 0.69 5.10 -8.44
CA ILE A 35 0.44 3.66 -8.54
C ILE A 35 -0.33 3.17 -7.30
N ASN A 36 0.09 3.59 -6.11
CA ASN A 36 -0.59 3.24 -4.87
C ASN A 36 -2.03 3.75 -4.84
N ALA A 37 -2.26 5.02 -5.21
CA ALA A 37 -3.61 5.57 -5.29
C ALA A 37 -4.49 4.80 -6.28
N ARG A 38 -3.94 4.44 -7.45
CA ARG A 38 -4.66 3.63 -8.45
C ARG A 38 -4.94 2.22 -7.95
N LEU A 39 -3.98 1.59 -7.27
CA LEU A 39 -4.12 0.26 -6.69
C LEU A 39 -5.22 0.24 -5.63
N ILE A 40 -5.24 1.22 -4.73
CA ILE A 40 -6.29 1.38 -3.71
C ILE A 40 -7.66 1.46 -4.35
N LEU A 41 -7.83 2.26 -5.42
CA LEU A 41 -9.10 2.37 -6.13
C LEU A 41 -9.52 1.06 -6.83
N LEU A 42 -8.57 0.32 -7.40
CA LEU A 42 -8.85 -0.98 -8.02
C LEU A 42 -9.29 -2.00 -6.97
N LEU A 43 -8.61 -2.06 -5.83
CA LEU A 43 -8.97 -2.93 -4.71
C LEU A 43 -10.32 -2.53 -4.12
N ALA A 44 -10.60 -1.22 -4.00
CA ALA A 44 -11.88 -0.73 -3.51
C ALA A 44 -13.04 -1.14 -4.44
N ASN A 45 -12.83 -1.04 -5.76
CA ASN A 45 -13.80 -1.53 -6.74
C ASN A 45 -13.98 -3.05 -6.68
N HIS A 46 -12.91 -3.82 -6.41
CA HIS A 46 -13.01 -5.27 -6.26
C HIS A 46 -13.79 -5.68 -5.00
N ILE A 47 -13.63 -4.96 -3.90
CA ILE A 47 -14.38 -5.18 -2.65
C ILE A 47 -15.86 -4.83 -2.87
N GLY A 48 -16.16 -3.70 -3.52
CA GLY A 48 -17.52 -3.33 -3.93
C GLY A 48 -18.52 -2.99 -2.81
N ASP A 49 -18.14 -3.17 -1.54
CA ASP A 49 -18.98 -2.89 -0.37
C ASP A 49 -18.57 -1.58 0.31
N GLN A 50 -19.49 -0.61 0.32
CA GLN A 50 -19.24 0.72 0.88
C GLN A 50 -18.93 0.70 2.38
N GLN A 51 -19.58 -0.16 3.17
CA GLN A 51 -19.34 -0.21 4.62
C GLN A 51 -17.95 -0.77 4.94
N VAL A 52 -17.49 -1.76 4.17
CA VAL A 52 -16.12 -2.28 4.29
C VAL A 52 -15.09 -1.20 3.94
N LEU A 53 -15.36 -0.38 2.93
CA LEU A 53 -14.48 0.73 2.55
C LEU A 53 -14.44 1.84 3.59
N GLU A 54 -15.59 2.21 4.16
CA GLU A 54 -15.67 3.20 5.24
C GLU A 54 -14.95 2.74 6.50
N GLU A 55 -15.10 1.47 6.88
CA GLU A 55 -14.37 0.87 8.00
C GLU A 55 -12.85 0.86 7.74
N ALA A 56 -12.43 0.50 6.52
CA ALA A 56 -11.02 0.54 6.12
C ALA A 56 -10.42 1.96 6.19
N LEU A 57 -11.15 2.98 5.71
CA LEU A 57 -10.70 4.37 5.78
C LEU A 57 -10.59 4.86 7.23
N ALA A 58 -11.55 4.51 8.08
CA ALA A 58 -11.53 4.86 9.49
C ALA A 58 -10.33 4.25 10.23
N ILE A 59 -9.98 3.00 9.91
CA ILE A 59 -8.81 2.30 10.49
C ILE A 59 -7.50 2.89 9.95
N ALA A 60 -7.38 3.09 8.63
CA ALA A 60 -6.18 3.66 8.01
C ALA A 60 -5.89 5.08 8.51
N GLY A 61 -6.91 5.90 8.74
CA GLY A 61 -6.77 7.25 9.31
C GLY A 61 -6.34 7.26 10.77
N GLN A 62 -6.62 6.20 11.53
CA GLN A 62 -6.15 6.04 12.92
C GLN A 62 -4.71 5.51 12.99
N ALA A 63 -4.27 4.75 11.98
CA ALA A 63 -2.92 4.16 11.91
C ALA A 63 -1.80 5.16 11.54
N THR A 64 -2.10 6.45 11.41
CA THR A 64 -1.08 7.49 11.22
C THR A 64 -0.42 7.82 12.56
N GLU A 65 0.43 6.90 13.05
CA GLU A 65 1.68 7.29 13.71
C GLU A 65 2.68 7.64 12.59
N PRO A 66 3.55 8.66 12.79
CA PRO A 66 4.16 9.38 11.69
C PRO A 66 5.08 8.47 10.88
N ALA A 67 5.04 8.65 9.56
CA ALA A 67 6.01 8.15 8.60
C ALA A 67 7.43 8.32 9.15
N THR A 68 7.97 7.25 9.74
CA THR A 68 9.36 7.17 10.13
C THR A 68 10.15 6.80 8.89
N ALA A 69 10.99 7.75 8.47
CA ALA A 69 12.22 7.54 7.74
C ALA A 69 12.11 6.75 6.40
N HIS A 70 11.85 7.48 5.32
CA HIS A 70 12.68 7.32 4.13
C HIS A 70 13.58 8.57 4.00
N ASP A 71 14.41 8.80 5.03
CA ASP A 71 15.69 9.45 4.81
C ASP A 71 16.61 8.36 4.27
N GLN A 72 16.65 8.24 2.94
CA GLN A 72 17.65 7.42 2.29
C GLN A 72 18.81 8.38 1.99
N PRO A 73 19.87 8.43 2.81
CA PRO A 73 21.08 9.11 2.38
C PRO A 73 21.53 8.37 1.14
N ALA A 74 21.57 9.11 0.03
CA ALA A 74 22.16 8.68 -1.22
C ALA A 74 23.62 8.27 -0.96
N GLN A 75 23.82 7.00 -0.61
CA GLN A 75 25.09 6.29 -0.80
C GLN A 75 25.23 6.08 -2.30
N GLN A 76 25.49 7.18 -3.02
CA GLN A 76 26.17 7.12 -4.31
C GLN A 76 27.65 6.97 -3.99
N GLU A 77 28.03 5.72 -3.68
CA GLU A 77 29.35 5.22 -4.01
C GLU A 77 29.48 5.31 -5.54
N GLN A 78 29.95 6.47 -6.01
CA GLN A 78 30.43 6.67 -7.37
C GLN A 78 31.94 6.92 -7.29
N CYS A 79 32.67 5.89 -7.70
CA CYS A 79 34.10 5.84 -8.05
C CYS A 79 35.14 5.86 -6.92
#